data_AF-D5V4D9-F1
#
_entry.id   AF-D5V4D9-F1
#
_cell.length_a   1.000
_cell.length_b   1.000
_cell.length_c   1.000
_cell.angle_alpha   90.00
_cell.angle_beta   90.00
_cell.angle_gamma   90.00
#
_symmetry.space_group_name_H-M   'P 1'
#
loop_
_entity.id
_entity.type
_entity.pdbx_description
1 polymer ?
#
loop_
_entity_poly.entity_id
_entity_poly.type
_entity_poly.pdbx_seq_one_letter_code
_entity_poly.pdbx_strand_id
1 'polypeptide(L)' 'MLIYLVIFVILGFVLAKFIKKPKVALLIALIISIAIGVFYAPMWGIVCLGEMAFGYFAFIFTRD' A
#
# COMPACT_ATOMS: atom_id res chain seq x y z
N MET A 1 -4.30 -8.38 13.87
CA MET A 1 -5.05 -8.36 12.59
C MET A 1 -5.31 -6.92 12.15
N LEU A 2 -6.21 -6.15 12.80
CA LEU A 2 -6.45 -4.72 12.47
C LEU A 2 -5.20 -3.82 12.57
N ILE A 3 -4.24 -4.15 13.43
CA ILE A 3 -2.97 -3.41 13.54
C ILE A 3 -2.17 -3.45 12.22
N TYR A 4 -2.14 -4.59 11.52
CA TYR A 4 -1.44 -4.70 10.24
C TYR A 4 -2.12 -3.83 9.18
N LEU A 5 -3.45 -3.80 9.19
CA LEU A 5 -4.22 -2.91 8.32
C LEU A 5 -3.84 -1.45 8.51
N VAL A 6 -3.77 -0.98 9.75
CA VAL A 6 -3.36 0.40 10.05
C VAL A 6 -1.93 0.66 9.58
N ILE A 7 -1.00 -0.28 9.76
CA ILE A 7 0.39 -0.15 9.32
C ILE A 7 0.49 -0.04 7.79
N PHE A 8 -0.19 -0.91 7.04
CA PHE A 8 -0.15 -0.90 5.57
C PHE A 8 -0.85 0.31 4.96
N VAL A 9 -1.93 0.79 5.60
CA VAL A 9 -2.59 2.04 5.21
C VAL A 9 -1.67 3.23 5.43
N ILE A 10 -0.97 3.32 6.58
CA ILE A 10 0.02 4.38 6.84
C ILE A 10 1.17 4.30 5.83
N LEU A 11 1.64 3.10 5.50
CA LEU A 11 2.64 2.88 4.44
C LEU A 11 2.17 3.41 3.08
N GLY A 12 0.92 3.12 2.70
CA GLY A 12 0.29 3.66 1.50
C GLY A 12 0.21 5.19 1.51
N PHE A 13 -0.06 5.78 2.68
CA PHE A 13 -0.09 7.22 2.89
C PHE A 13 1.29 7.88 2.75
N VAL A 14 2.32 7.25 3.32
CA VAL A 14 3.72 7.68 3.18
C VAL A 14 4.15 7.60 1.71
N LEU A 15 3.84 6.49 1.03
CA LEU A 15 4.06 6.33 -0.40
C LEU A 15 3.41 7.46 -1.20
N ALA A 16 2.16 7.81 -0.90
CA ALA A 16 1.46 8.91 -1.55
C ALA A 16 2.03 10.30 -1.22
N LYS A 17 2.55 10.49 -0.01
CA LYS A 17 3.17 11.74 0.44
C LYS A 17 4.47 12.02 -0.29
N PHE A 18 5.31 11.02 -0.47
CA PHE A 18 6.63 11.16 -1.10
C PHE A 18 6.60 10.97 -2.62
N ILE A 19 5.67 10.17 -3.16
CA ILE A 19 5.61 9.84 -4.59
C ILE A 19 4.39 10.46 -5.25
N LYS A 20 4.61 11.59 -5.94
CA LYS A 20 3.56 12.28 -6.72
C LYS A 20 3.14 11.54 -8.00
N LYS A 21 3.91 10.55 -8.46
CA LYS A 21 3.63 9.79 -9.68
C LYS A 21 2.85 8.50 -9.35
N PRO A 22 1.55 8.38 -9.71
CA PRO A 22 0.71 7.24 -9.32
C PRO A 22 1.19 5.90 -9.86
N LYS A 23 1.72 5.88 -11.09
CA LYS A 23 2.30 4.68 -11.69
C LYS A 23 3.49 4.13 -10.88
N VAL A 24 4.32 5.02 -10.33
CA VAL A 24 5.51 4.62 -9.56
C VAL A 24 5.11 4.12 -8.17
N ALA A 25 4.15 4.79 -7.52
CA ALA A 25 3.66 4.39 -6.21
C ALA A 25 2.97 3.02 -6.25
N LEU A 26 2.13 2.76 -7.25
CA LEU A 26 1.49 1.45 -7.45
C LEU A 26 2.51 0.35 -7.74
N LEU A 27 3.55 0.64 -8.53
CA LEU A 27 4.59 -0.34 -8.83
C LEU A 27 5.39 -0.74 -7.58
N ILE A 28 5.67 0.21 -6.68
CA ILE A 28 6.33 -0.07 -5.41
C ILE A 28 5.42 -0.87 -4.48
N ALA A 29 4.13 -0.51 -4.38
CA ALA A 29 3.15 -1.27 -3.60
C ALA A 29 3.02 -2.71 -4.11
N LEU A 30 3.08 -2.92 -5.43
CA LEU A 30 3.08 -4.25 -6.06
C LEU A 30 4.31 -5.07 -5.65
N ILE A 31 5.51 -4.48 -5.70
CA ILE A 31 6.75 -5.16 -5.29
C ILE A 31 6.69 -5.57 -3.82
N ILE A 32 6.23 -4.67 -2.95
CA ILE A 32 6.08 -4.94 -1.51
C ILE A 32 5.05 -6.05 -1.28
N SER A 33 3.91 -6.01 -1.98
CA SER A 33 2.88 -7.05 -1.94
C SER A 33 3.43 -8.42 -2.35
N ILE A 34 4.19 -8.49 -3.44
CA ILE A 34 4.79 -9.75 -3.91
C ILE A 34 5.79 -10.27 -2.88
N ALA A 35 6.66 -9.40 -2.35
CA ALA A 35 7.62 -9.80 -1.32
C ALA A 35 6.90 -10.39 -0.10
N ILE A 36 5.87 -9.72 0.42
CA ILE A 36 5.11 -10.21 1.58
C ILE A 36 4.34 -11.50 1.25
N GLY A 37 3.79 -11.61 0.05
CA GLY A 37 3.11 -12.81 -0.42
C GLY A 37 4.02 -14.04 -0.46
N VAL A 38 5.32 -13.85 -0.77
CA VAL A 38 6.32 -14.92 -0.80
C VAL A 38 6.78 -15.32 0.61
N PHE A 39 6.97 -14.36 1.52
CA PHE A 39 7.48 -14.65 2.87
C PHE A 39 6.42 -15.19 3.85
N TYR A 40 5.15 -14.84 3.66
CA TYR A 40 4.08 -15.21 4.60
C TYR A 40 3.04 -16.14 3.96
N ALA A 41 2.15 -15.58 3.15
CA ALA A 41 1.19 -16.35 2.35
C ALA A 41 0.69 -15.49 1.19
N PRO A 42 0.30 -16.09 0.04
CA PRO A 42 -0.17 -15.34 -1.13
C PRO A 42 -1.36 -14.41 -0.82
N MET A 43 -2.25 -14.84 0.09
CA MET A 43 -3.40 -14.04 0.54
C MET A 43 -2.96 -12.73 1.20
N TRP A 44 -1.90 -12.74 2.01
CA TRP A 44 -1.39 -11.54 2.68
C TRP A 44 -0.80 -10.53 1.71
N GLY A 45 -0.19 -10.97 0.60
CA GLY A 45 0.27 -10.08 -0.45
C GLY A 45 -0.87 -9.25 -1.04
N ILE A 46 -1.98 -9.91 -1.40
CA ILE A 46 -3.17 -9.24 -1.97
C ILE A 46 -3.79 -8.27 -0.96
N VAL A 47 -3.87 -8.65 0.31
CA VAL A 47 -4.39 -7.76 1.36
C VAL A 47 -3.50 -6.53 1.52
N CYS A 48 -2.18 -6.69 1.59
CA CYS A 48 -1.24 -5.57 1.69
C CYS A 48 -1.33 -4.63 0.49
N LEU A 49 -1.51 -5.17 -0.71
CA LEU A 49 -1.73 -4.37 -1.92
C LEU A 49 -2.97 -3.48 -1.78
N GLY A 50 -4.09 -4.06 -1.34
CA GLY A 50 -5.36 -3.35 -1.16
C GLY A 50 -5.25 -2.26 -0.08
N GLU A 51 -4.61 -2.56 1.04
CA GLU A 51 -4.43 -1.62 2.16
C GLU A 51 -3.51 -0.45 1.79
N MET A 52 -2.41 -0.72 1.09
CA MET A 52 -1.52 0.33 0.57
C MET A 52 -2.20 1.18 -0.50
N ALA A 53 -2.98 0.57 -1.41
CA ALA A 53 -3.74 1.30 -2.42
C ALA A 53 -4.82 2.18 -1.78
N PHE A 54 -5.53 1.66 -0.76
CA PHE A 54 -6.52 2.41 0.00
C PHE A 54 -5.89 3.64 0.68
N GLY A 55 -4.77 3.45 1.39
CA GLY A 55 -4.03 4.56 2.00
C GLY A 55 -3.53 5.58 0.97
N TYR A 56 -3.13 5.11 -0.22
CA TYR A 56 -2.70 5.96 -1.32
C TYR A 56 -3.84 6.83 -1.88
N PHE A 57 -4.98 6.22 -2.21
CA PHE A 57 -6.15 6.93 -2.74
C PHE A 57 -6.79 7.86 -1.72
N ALA A 58 -6.95 7.43 -0.46
CA ALA A 58 -7.49 8.26 0.60
C ALA A 58 -6.70 9.56 0.76
N PHE A 59 -5.37 9.50 0.65
CA PHE A 59 -4.54 10.68 0.73
C PHE A 59 -4.62 11.59 -0.49
N ILE A 60 -4.64 11.03 -1.70
CA ILE A 60 -4.81 11.81 -2.93
C ILE A 60 -6.13 12.59 -2.88
N PHE A 61 -7.24 11.93 -2.57
CA PHE A 61 -8.55 12.55 -2.45
C PHE A 61 -8.65 13.64 -1.37
N THR A 62 -7.74 13.65 -0.39
CA THR A 62 -7.70 14.68 0.66
C THR A 62 -6.76 15.84 0.32
N ARG A 63 -5.94 15.70 -0.74
CA ARG A 63 -4.99 16.73 -1.19
C ARG A 63 -5.49 17.58 -2.36
N ASP A 64 -6.58 17.15 -3.00
CA ASP A 64 -7.39 17.95 -3.95
C ASP A 64 -8.45 18.77 -3.20
#